data_AF-A0A7X9J330-F1
#
_entry.id   AF-A0A7X9J330-F1
#
_cell.length_a   1.000
_cell.length_b   1.000
_cell.length_c   1.000
_cell.angle_alpha   90.00
_cell.angle_beta   90.00
_cell.angle_gamma   90.00
#
_symmetry.space_group_name_H-M   'P 1'
#
loop_
_entity.id
_entity.type
_entity.pdbx_description
1 polymer ?
#
loop_
_entity_poly.entity_id
_entity_poly.type
_entity_poly.pdbx_seq_one_letter_code
_entity_poly.pdbx_strand_id
1 'polypeptide(L)'
;TELLDVSASFGYHMRSQRLVRHCADGFYVKVLPDGLPALELVHQGTGTEVILIPERSYFKSGGLISASYLQRPDISIQVRRPGLPPCVYLFDPKYKLYSQDLGVEESDGRPAKVDIDKMHAYRDAIRTQEGDRVVVYSATMYPGPSETYGDIGLTALHADPRESDLLRMDIRPILERALAINDAN
;
A
#
# COMPACT_ATOMS: atom_id res chain seq x y z
N THR A 1 6.43 -9.73 -3.98
CA THR A 1 7.02 -10.83 -3.19
C THR A 1 7.25 -10.38 -1.77
N GLU A 2 7.83 -9.20 -1.54
CA GLU A 2 8.17 -8.67 -0.20
C GLU A 2 7.08 -8.85 0.88
N LEU A 3 5.81 -8.53 0.59
CA LEU A 3 4.71 -8.75 1.53
C LEU A 3 4.58 -10.20 1.97
N LEU A 4 4.70 -11.16 1.05
CA LEU A 4 4.62 -12.59 1.37
C LEU A 4 5.81 -13.02 2.22
N ASP A 5 7.01 -12.54 1.89
CA ASP A 5 8.24 -12.90 2.59
C ASP A 5 8.21 -12.41 4.05
N VAL A 6 7.85 -11.15 4.27
CA VAL A 6 7.70 -10.58 5.62
C VAL A 6 6.55 -11.26 6.37
N SER A 7 5.42 -11.50 5.71
CA SER A 7 4.27 -12.17 6.37
C SER A 7 4.64 -13.59 6.81
N ALA A 8 5.37 -14.33 5.99
CA ALA A 8 5.83 -15.67 6.34
C ALA A 8 6.80 -15.65 7.54
N SER A 9 7.69 -14.66 7.64
CA SER A 9 8.58 -14.54 8.81
C SER A 9 7.85 -14.24 10.12
N PHE A 10 6.62 -13.70 10.06
CA PHE A 10 5.73 -13.52 11.20
C PHE A 10 4.69 -14.65 11.36
N GLY A 11 4.81 -15.77 10.63
CA GLY A 11 3.91 -16.91 10.78
C GLY A 11 2.51 -16.74 10.17
N TYR A 12 2.32 -15.74 9.31
CA TYR A 12 1.07 -15.62 8.54
C TYR A 12 1.00 -16.69 7.45
N HIS A 13 -0.20 -17.18 7.21
CA HIS A 13 -0.49 -18.18 6.18
C HIS A 13 -1.39 -17.57 5.11
N MET A 14 -1.15 -17.95 3.85
CA MET A 14 -1.96 -17.50 2.74
C MET A 14 -3.32 -18.20 2.75
N ARG A 15 -4.39 -17.40 2.88
CA ARG A 15 -5.78 -17.86 2.83
C ARG A 15 -6.30 -17.87 1.39
N SER A 16 -6.03 -16.81 0.64
CA SER A 16 -6.43 -16.70 -0.76
C SER A 16 -5.41 -15.88 -1.56
N GLN A 17 -5.29 -16.19 -2.85
CA GLN A 17 -4.49 -15.39 -3.79
C GLN A 17 -5.08 -15.45 -5.21
N ARG A 18 -5.03 -14.31 -5.89
CA ARG A 18 -5.56 -14.13 -7.26
C ARG A 18 -4.51 -13.58 -8.24
N LEU A 19 -3.31 -13.25 -7.75
CA LEU A 19 -2.25 -12.63 -8.55
C LEU A 19 -1.59 -13.59 -9.52
N VAL A 20 -1.35 -14.84 -9.10
CA VAL A 20 -0.63 -15.82 -9.90
C VAL A 20 -1.52 -17.02 -10.15
N ARG A 21 -1.69 -17.40 -11.41
CA ARG A 21 -2.37 -18.63 -11.76
C ARG A 21 -1.41 -19.55 -12.50
N HIS A 22 -1.37 -20.81 -12.06
CA HIS A 22 -0.74 -21.87 -12.83
C HIS A 22 -1.75 -22.40 -13.86
N CYS A 23 -1.36 -22.39 -15.13
CA CYS A 23 -2.09 -22.98 -16.25
C CYS A 23 -1.20 -24.05 -16.91
N ALA A 24 -1.73 -24.79 -17.88
CA ALA A 24 -1.00 -25.89 -18.54
C ALA A 24 0.37 -25.48 -19.11
N ASP A 25 0.50 -24.22 -19.55
CA ASP A 25 1.70 -23.71 -20.22
C ASP A 25 2.59 -22.82 -19.30
N GLY A 26 2.33 -22.82 -17.99
CA GLY A 26 3.17 -22.12 -17.00
C GLY A 26 2.43 -21.17 -16.07
N PHE A 27 3.16 -20.21 -15.51
CA PHE A 27 2.65 -19.24 -14.55
C PHE A 27 2.27 -17.93 -15.23
N TYR A 28 1.06 -17.44 -14.93
CA TYR A 28 0.54 -16.18 -15.43
C TYR A 28 0.28 -15.23 -14.28
N VAL A 29 0.77 -13.99 -14.40
CA VAL A 29 0.46 -12.90 -13.47
C VAL A 29 -0.74 -12.14 -14.00
N LYS A 30 -1.79 -12.02 -13.19
CA LYS A 30 -3.02 -11.31 -13.56
C LYS A 30 -2.96 -9.86 -13.09
N VAL A 31 -3.22 -8.92 -14.01
CA VAL A 31 -3.49 -7.52 -13.67
C VAL A 31 -4.91 -7.45 -13.08
N LEU A 32 -5.05 -6.96 -11.85
CA LEU A 32 -6.32 -6.97 -11.09
C LEU A 32 -6.78 -5.55 -10.72
N PRO A 33 -7.19 -4.71 -11.68
CA PRO A 33 -7.66 -3.35 -11.39
C PRO A 33 -9.14 -3.35 -10.94
N ASP A 34 -9.59 -4.38 -10.23
CA ASP A 34 -11.01 -4.62 -9.94
C ASP A 34 -11.43 -4.20 -8.53
N GLY A 35 -10.51 -3.69 -7.72
CA GLY A 35 -10.80 -3.26 -6.35
C GLY A 35 -11.10 -4.41 -5.38
N LEU A 36 -10.90 -5.67 -5.81
CA LEU A 36 -11.14 -6.86 -5.01
C LEU A 36 -9.82 -7.36 -4.38
N PRO A 37 -9.87 -8.05 -3.22
CA PRO A 37 -8.69 -8.63 -2.59
C PRO A 37 -7.86 -9.45 -3.58
N ALA A 38 -6.58 -9.13 -3.73
CA ALA A 38 -5.66 -9.89 -4.55
C ALA A 38 -4.89 -10.93 -3.73
N LEU A 39 -4.64 -10.64 -2.45
CA LEU A 39 -4.05 -11.53 -1.46
C LEU A 39 -4.79 -11.38 -0.12
N GLU A 40 -5.02 -12.51 0.54
CA GLU A 40 -5.48 -12.55 1.92
C GLU A 40 -4.59 -13.48 2.72
N LEU A 41 -4.07 -12.98 3.84
CA LEU A 41 -3.21 -13.71 4.76
C LEU A 41 -3.81 -13.67 6.16
N VAL A 42 -3.55 -14.71 6.95
CA VAL A 42 -4.04 -14.83 8.33
C VAL A 42 -2.96 -15.38 9.26
N HIS A 43 -2.81 -14.77 10.43
CA HIS A 43 -2.02 -15.33 11.51
C HIS A 43 -2.92 -16.14 12.45
N GLN A 44 -2.77 -17.46 12.44
CA GLN A 44 -3.68 -18.39 13.16
C GLN A 44 -3.66 -18.17 14.67
N GLY A 45 -2.51 -17.83 15.26
CA GLY A 45 -2.39 -17.64 16.71
C GLY A 45 -3.07 -16.39 17.25
N THR A 46 -3.21 -15.33 16.43
CA THR A 46 -3.74 -14.03 16.86
C THR A 46 -5.04 -13.65 16.18
N GLY A 47 -5.44 -14.40 15.14
CA GLY A 47 -6.57 -14.05 14.27
C GLY A 47 -6.33 -12.78 13.43
N THR A 48 -5.10 -12.29 13.32
CA THR A 48 -4.81 -11.08 12.53
C THR A 48 -4.93 -11.38 11.05
N GLU A 49 -5.64 -10.53 10.31
CA GLU A 49 -5.83 -10.63 8.87
C GLU A 49 -5.08 -9.52 8.14
N VAL A 50 -4.49 -9.86 6.99
CA VAL A 50 -3.80 -8.92 6.10
C VAL A 50 -4.37 -9.08 4.70
N ILE A 51 -4.86 -7.98 4.13
CA ILE A 51 -5.56 -8.00 2.85
C ILE A 51 -4.89 -6.98 1.93
N LEU A 52 -4.32 -7.44 0.82
CA LEU A 52 -3.82 -6.58 -0.25
C LEU A 52 -4.91 -6.43 -1.32
N ILE A 53 -5.26 -5.17 -1.62
CA ILE A 53 -6.32 -4.81 -2.54
C ILE A 53 -5.77 -3.77 -3.53
N PRO A 54 -5.59 -4.12 -4.81
CA PRO A 54 -5.24 -3.15 -5.84
C PRO A 54 -6.43 -2.26 -6.18
N GLU A 55 -6.18 -0.99 -6.45
CA GLU A 55 -7.16 0.01 -6.91
C GLU A 55 -8.45 0.05 -6.08
N ARG A 56 -8.33 -0.08 -4.75
CA ARG A 56 -9.48 -0.10 -3.84
C ARG A 56 -10.22 1.23 -3.86
N SER A 57 -11.50 1.19 -4.18
CA SER A 57 -12.39 2.34 -4.05
C SER A 57 -12.95 2.50 -2.63
N TYR A 58 -12.82 3.71 -2.09
CA TYR A 58 -13.43 4.14 -0.83
C TYR A 58 -14.54 5.15 -1.11
N PHE A 59 -15.78 4.66 -1.04
CA PHE A 59 -17.00 5.45 -1.24
C PHE A 59 -17.45 6.09 0.08
N LYS A 60 -18.53 6.89 0.05
CA LYS A 60 -19.17 7.43 1.26
C LYS A 60 -19.95 6.38 2.09
N SER A 61 -19.93 5.12 1.65
CA SER A 61 -20.62 3.99 2.29
C SER A 61 -19.74 2.73 2.26
N GLY A 62 -20.04 1.76 3.13
CA GLY A 62 -19.24 0.54 3.31
C GLY A 62 -18.43 0.56 4.62
N GLY A 63 -17.68 -0.51 4.91
CA GLY A 63 -16.98 -0.65 6.20
C GLY A 63 -15.82 0.33 6.41
N LEU A 64 -15.10 0.67 5.33
CA LEU A 64 -14.16 1.78 5.30
C LEU A 64 -14.63 2.75 4.22
N ILE A 65 -14.75 4.03 4.58
CA ILE A 65 -15.34 5.06 3.75
C ILE A 65 -14.34 6.15 3.41
N SER A 66 -14.69 6.99 2.44
CA SER A 66 -14.13 8.33 2.29
C SER A 66 -15.10 9.35 2.88
N ALA A 67 -14.60 10.19 3.79
CA ALA A 67 -15.32 11.33 4.35
C ALA A 67 -15.49 12.49 3.36
N SER A 68 -14.81 12.43 2.19
CA SER A 68 -14.85 13.47 1.16
C SER A 68 -15.29 12.91 -0.20
N TYR A 69 -14.47 13.07 -1.24
CA TYR A 69 -14.66 12.51 -2.58
C TYR A 69 -14.18 11.06 -2.64
N LEU A 70 -14.57 10.33 -3.69
CA LEU A 70 -14.07 8.97 -3.94
C LEU A 70 -12.54 8.95 -3.89
N GLN A 71 -11.99 8.09 -3.04
CA GLN A 71 -10.55 7.83 -2.99
C GLN A 71 -10.27 6.45 -3.57
N ARG A 72 -9.25 6.35 -4.41
CA ARG A 72 -8.85 5.11 -5.08
C ARG A 72 -7.32 4.98 -5.18
N PRO A 73 -6.63 4.65 -4.07
CA PRO A 73 -5.20 4.37 -4.10
C PRO A 73 -4.90 3.14 -4.96
N ASP A 74 -3.74 3.14 -5.62
CA ASP A 74 -3.33 2.05 -6.50
C ASP A 74 -3.11 0.73 -5.73
N ILE A 75 -2.57 0.79 -4.51
CA ILE A 75 -2.40 -0.37 -3.62
C ILE A 75 -2.86 0.00 -2.21
N SER A 76 -3.72 -0.84 -1.65
CA SER A 76 -4.14 -0.80 -0.24
C SER A 76 -3.79 -2.10 0.46
N ILE A 77 -3.09 -2.02 1.58
CA ILE A 77 -2.87 -3.13 2.50
C ILE A 77 -3.66 -2.82 3.78
N GLN A 78 -4.62 -3.68 4.11
CA GLN A 78 -5.41 -3.58 5.34
C GLN A 78 -4.94 -4.62 6.33
N VAL A 79 -4.66 -4.19 7.56
CA VAL A 79 -4.34 -5.06 8.68
C VAL A 79 -5.48 -4.98 9.69
N ARG A 80 -6.13 -6.11 9.95
CA ARG A 80 -7.25 -6.22 10.89
C ARG A 80 -6.84 -7.12 12.03
N ARG A 81 -6.81 -6.57 13.24
CA ARG A 81 -6.54 -7.31 14.47
C ARG A 81 -7.85 -7.45 15.24
N PRO A 82 -8.17 -8.63 15.81
CA PRO A 82 -9.39 -8.80 16.61
C PRO A 82 -9.48 -7.74 17.72
N GLY A 83 -10.63 -7.07 17.83
CA GLY A 83 -10.90 -6.07 18.86
C GLY A 83 -10.21 -4.71 18.69
N LEU A 84 -9.42 -4.50 17.63
CA LEU A 84 -8.73 -3.23 17.36
C LEU A 84 -9.24 -2.57 16.07
N PRO A 85 -9.17 -1.22 15.96
CA PRO A 85 -9.44 -0.54 14.71
C PRO A 85 -8.54 -1.04 13.56
N PRO A 86 -9.05 -1.10 12.33
CA PRO A 86 -8.25 -1.51 11.18
C PRO A 86 -7.15 -0.49 10.88
N CYS A 87 -5.99 -0.98 10.48
CA CYS A 87 -4.90 -0.15 9.96
C CYS A 87 -4.82 -0.29 8.44
N VAL A 88 -4.59 0.82 7.75
CA VAL A 88 -4.48 0.88 6.29
C VAL A 88 -3.13 1.48 5.90
N TYR A 89 -2.41 0.77 5.05
CA TYR A 89 -1.16 1.18 4.43
C TYR A 89 -1.41 1.37 2.94
N LEU A 90 -1.08 2.55 2.41
CA LEU A 90 -1.35 2.92 1.03
C LEU A 90 -0.06 3.11 0.25
N PHE A 91 -0.04 2.62 -0.99
CA PHE A 91 1.07 2.83 -1.90
C PHE A 91 0.52 3.21 -3.27
N ASP A 92 1.05 4.28 -3.86
CA ASP A 92 0.58 4.84 -5.13
C ASP A 92 1.79 5.05 -6.06
N PRO A 93 2.16 4.04 -6.88
CA PRO A 93 3.26 4.20 -7.81
C PRO A 93 2.96 5.25 -8.87
N LYS A 94 3.97 6.05 -9.17
CA LYS A 94 3.96 7.11 -10.17
C LYS A 94 5.21 6.95 -11.03
N TYR A 95 4.98 6.50 -12.26
CA TYR A 95 6.03 6.48 -13.26
C TYR A 95 5.83 7.67 -14.19
N LYS A 96 6.55 8.75 -13.91
CA LYS A 96 6.79 9.81 -14.88
C LYS A 96 8.24 9.61 -15.31
N LEU A 97 8.45 8.77 -16.33
CA LEU A 97 9.72 8.80 -17.06
C LEU A 97 9.95 10.25 -17.44
N TYR A 98 11.13 10.76 -17.14
CA TYR A 98 11.70 11.98 -17.69
C TYR A 98 11.02 12.31 -19.02
N SER A 99 10.16 13.33 -19.03
CA SER A 99 9.79 13.99 -20.27
C SER A 99 11.04 14.70 -20.77
N GLN A 100 11.93 13.95 -21.41
CA GLN A 100 13.03 14.49 -22.20
C GLN A 100 12.55 15.17 -23.49
N ASP A 101 11.24 15.33 -23.69
CA ASP A 101 10.68 15.80 -24.97
C ASP A 101 9.97 17.15 -24.95
N LEU A 102 9.90 17.85 -23.82
CA LEU A 102 9.34 19.19 -23.79
C LEU A 102 10.17 20.00 -22.82
N GLY A 103 10.89 21.03 -23.31
CA GLY A 103 11.80 21.92 -22.57
C GLY A 103 11.19 22.65 -21.37
N VAL A 104 10.68 21.88 -20.42
CA VAL A 104 10.27 22.24 -19.08
C VAL A 104 11.45 21.87 -18.20
N GLU A 105 11.83 22.81 -17.34
CA GLU A 105 12.97 22.76 -16.43
C GLU A 105 13.22 21.36 -15.85
N GLU A 106 14.50 21.02 -15.70
CA GLU A 106 14.97 19.83 -14.98
C GLU A 106 14.09 19.61 -13.74
N SER A 107 13.18 18.64 -13.83
CA SER A 107 12.55 18.07 -12.65
C SER A 107 13.70 17.61 -11.77
N ASP A 108 13.84 18.17 -10.58
CA ASP A 108 14.87 17.87 -9.58
C ASP A 108 14.81 16.43 -9.05
N GLY A 109 14.05 15.58 -9.76
CA GLY A 109 13.81 14.19 -9.43
C GLY A 109 12.84 14.01 -8.29
N ARG A 110 12.19 15.06 -7.76
CA ARG A 110 11.24 14.99 -6.64
C ARG A 110 9.82 14.62 -7.08
N PRO A 111 8.98 14.08 -6.17
CA PRO A 111 7.60 13.82 -6.51
C PRO A 111 6.88 15.15 -6.75
N ALA A 112 5.98 15.19 -7.72
CA ALA A 112 5.22 16.40 -7.97
C ALA A 112 4.36 16.71 -6.74
N LYS A 113 4.23 18.00 -6.38
CA LYS A 113 3.42 18.43 -5.23
C LYS A 113 2.01 17.80 -5.21
N VAL A 114 1.38 17.69 -6.37
CA VAL A 114 0.07 17.05 -6.55
C VAL A 114 0.04 15.59 -6.08
N ASP A 115 1.13 14.84 -6.25
CA ASP A 115 1.24 13.44 -5.84
C ASP A 115 1.33 13.34 -4.30
N ILE A 116 1.99 14.31 -3.64
CA ILE A 116 2.05 14.41 -2.17
C ILE A 116 0.71 14.89 -1.58
N ASP A 117 0.09 15.90 -2.19
CA ASP A 117 -1.23 16.40 -1.79
C ASP A 117 -2.28 15.27 -1.89
N LYS A 118 -2.15 14.38 -2.88
CA LYS A 118 -2.99 13.18 -3.03
C LYS A 118 -2.80 12.20 -1.86
N MET A 119 -1.57 11.99 -1.38
CA MET A 119 -1.32 11.13 -0.21
C MET A 119 -1.93 11.74 1.07
N HIS A 120 -1.82 13.06 1.25
CA HIS A 120 -2.53 13.75 2.33
C HIS A 120 -4.05 13.58 2.23
N ALA A 121 -4.62 13.75 1.03
CA ALA A 121 -6.04 13.57 0.80
C ALA A 121 -6.51 12.16 1.14
N TYR A 122 -5.76 11.12 0.76
CA TYR A 122 -6.06 9.74 1.14
C TYR A 122 -6.03 9.55 2.65
N ARG A 123 -4.93 9.96 3.29
CA ARG A 123 -4.75 9.85 4.73
C ARG A 123 -5.86 10.54 5.50
N ASP A 124 -6.31 11.70 5.02
CA ASP A 124 -7.25 12.55 5.74
C ASP A 124 -8.72 12.27 5.39
N ALA A 125 -9.01 11.61 4.27
CA ALA A 125 -10.36 11.28 3.86
C ALA A 125 -10.78 9.85 4.27
N ILE A 126 -9.87 8.87 4.27
CA ILE A 126 -10.25 7.47 4.50
C ILE A 126 -10.44 7.19 6.00
N ARG A 127 -11.64 6.71 6.37
CA ARG A 127 -12.09 6.55 7.76
C ARG A 127 -12.90 5.27 7.99
N THR A 128 -13.10 4.91 9.27
CA THR A 128 -14.20 4.02 9.66
C THR A 128 -15.55 4.73 9.49
N GLN A 129 -16.66 4.01 9.68
CA GLN A 129 -18.00 4.62 9.65
C GLN A 129 -18.20 5.60 10.81
N GLU A 130 -17.54 5.35 11.93
CA GLU A 130 -17.56 6.16 13.15
C GLU A 130 -16.71 7.45 13.01
N GLY A 131 -15.94 7.56 11.93
CA GLY A 131 -15.09 8.73 11.63
C GLY A 131 -13.65 8.59 12.11
N ASP A 132 -13.22 7.41 12.58
CA ASP A 132 -11.86 7.19 13.05
C ASP A 132 -10.86 7.14 11.90
N ARG A 133 -9.64 7.63 12.18
CA ARG A 133 -8.52 7.57 11.22
C ARG A 133 -7.97 6.15 11.15
N VAL A 134 -7.88 5.61 9.93
CA VAL A 134 -7.39 4.24 9.70
C VAL A 134 -6.11 4.18 8.86
N VAL A 135 -5.80 5.23 8.09
CA VAL A 135 -4.57 5.27 7.30
C VAL A 135 -3.40 5.63 8.20
N VAL A 136 -2.52 4.66 8.43
CA VAL A 136 -1.35 4.80 9.30
C VAL A 136 -0.08 5.07 8.51
N TYR A 137 -0.09 4.76 7.22
CA TYR A 137 1.01 5.01 6.31
C TYR A 137 0.51 5.20 4.87
N SER A 138 1.10 6.13 4.15
CA SER A 138 0.82 6.38 2.74
C SER A 138 2.10 6.79 2.02
N ALA A 139 2.41 6.13 0.91
CA ALA A 139 3.58 6.44 0.11
C ALA A 139 3.26 6.63 -1.37
N THR A 140 3.90 7.63 -1.98
CA THR A 140 4.09 7.65 -3.43
C THR A 140 5.36 6.88 -3.77
N MET A 141 5.35 6.05 -4.82
CA MET A 141 6.53 5.28 -5.25
C MET A 141 6.97 5.76 -6.64
N TYR A 142 8.21 6.19 -6.80
CA TYR A 142 8.62 6.89 -8.01
C TYR A 142 10.14 6.80 -8.25
N PRO A 143 10.64 6.98 -9.49
CA PRO A 143 12.07 6.83 -9.80
C PRO A 143 12.87 8.09 -9.41
N GLY A 144 12.85 8.45 -8.12
CA GLY A 144 13.56 9.60 -7.53
C GLY A 144 14.00 9.30 -6.09
N PRO A 145 14.62 10.23 -5.36
CA PRO A 145 15.11 9.99 -4.00
C PRO A 145 13.96 9.75 -3.00
N SER A 146 14.20 8.92 -1.99
CA SER A 146 13.23 8.76 -0.89
C SER A 146 13.19 10.03 -0.03
N GLU A 147 11.97 10.51 0.30
CA GLU A 147 11.74 11.70 1.12
C GLU A 147 10.61 11.43 2.14
N THR A 148 10.67 12.07 3.32
CA THR A 148 9.61 12.00 4.35
C THR A 148 8.95 13.36 4.50
N TYR A 149 7.62 13.38 4.60
CA TYR A 149 6.84 14.61 4.65
C TYR A 149 6.07 14.73 5.97
N GLY A 150 6.41 15.75 6.75
CA GLY A 150 5.82 16.01 8.06
C GLY A 150 6.11 14.90 9.07
N ASP A 151 5.32 14.86 10.15
CA ASP A 151 5.67 14.06 11.33
C ASP A 151 5.11 12.63 11.32
N ILE A 152 4.14 12.30 10.46
CA ILE A 152 3.42 11.01 10.55
C ILE A 152 3.15 10.38 9.18
N GLY A 153 3.86 9.28 8.91
CA GLY A 153 3.44 8.20 8.02
C GLY A 153 3.30 8.53 6.53
N LEU A 154 3.82 9.66 6.06
CA LEU A 154 3.78 10.03 4.65
C LEU A 154 5.20 10.13 4.07
N THR A 155 5.47 9.37 3.01
CA THR A 155 6.78 9.39 2.35
C THR A 155 6.64 9.35 0.83
N ALA A 156 7.71 9.74 0.15
CA ALA A 156 7.98 9.33 -1.21
C ALA A 156 9.09 8.27 -1.16
N LEU A 157 8.87 7.14 -1.82
CA LEU A 157 9.80 6.02 -1.84
C LEU A 157 10.44 5.91 -3.22
N HIS A 158 11.76 5.74 -3.22
CA HIS A 158 12.51 5.41 -4.42
C HIS A 158 12.05 4.07 -4.99
N ALA A 159 11.61 4.09 -6.25
CA ALA A 159 11.11 2.92 -6.96
C ALA A 159 11.54 2.93 -8.43
N ASP A 160 12.85 2.89 -8.68
CA ASP A 160 13.37 2.57 -10.00
C ASP A 160 13.28 1.04 -10.24
N PRO A 161 12.61 0.58 -11.32
CA PRO A 161 12.54 -0.85 -11.65
C PRO A 161 13.89 -1.54 -11.81
N ARG A 162 14.96 -0.79 -12.11
CA ARG A 162 16.34 -1.29 -12.24
C ARG A 162 17.02 -1.48 -10.89
N GLU A 163 16.52 -0.84 -9.84
CA GLU A 163 17.07 -0.83 -8.49
C GLU A 163 16.05 -1.42 -7.50
N SER A 164 15.33 -2.47 -7.90
CA SER A 164 14.22 -3.04 -7.13
C SER A 164 14.59 -3.46 -5.70
N ASP A 165 15.85 -3.78 -5.45
CA ASP A 165 16.33 -4.14 -4.12
C ASP A 165 16.34 -2.95 -3.15
N LEU A 166 16.55 -1.72 -3.63
CA LEU A 166 16.45 -0.52 -2.80
C LEU A 166 15.01 -0.31 -2.33
N LEU A 167 14.04 -0.48 -3.21
CA LEU A 167 12.62 -0.43 -2.84
C LEU A 167 12.27 -1.50 -1.81
N ARG A 168 12.82 -2.72 -1.95
CA ARG A 168 12.61 -3.79 -0.95
C ARG A 168 13.19 -3.41 0.40
N MET A 169 14.41 -2.87 0.43
CA MET A 169 15.05 -2.39 1.67
C MET A 169 14.20 -1.32 2.37
N ASP A 170 13.61 -0.39 1.61
CA ASP A 170 12.77 0.67 2.16
C ASP A 170 11.38 0.17 2.62
N ILE A 171 10.74 -0.72 1.85
CA ILE A 171 9.40 -1.23 2.15
C ILE A 171 9.40 -2.25 3.29
N ARG A 172 10.43 -3.10 3.39
CA ARG A 172 10.52 -4.14 4.41
C ARG A 172 10.25 -3.64 5.85
N PRO A 173 10.93 -2.62 6.40
CA PRO A 173 10.69 -2.16 7.76
C PRO A 173 9.27 -1.61 7.98
N ILE A 174 8.65 -1.06 6.93
CA ILE A 174 7.24 -0.61 6.97
C ILE A 174 6.31 -1.82 7.12
N LEU A 175 6.53 -2.85 6.31
CA LEU A 175 5.76 -4.09 6.37
C LEU A 175 5.99 -4.85 7.68
N GLU A 176 7.23 -4.90 8.17
CA GLU A 176 7.56 -5.53 9.45
C GLU A 176 6.82 -4.85 10.61
N ARG A 177 6.80 -3.51 10.64
CA ARG A 177 6.00 -2.75 11.61
C ARG A 177 4.50 -3.01 11.44
N ALA A 178 4.01 -3.10 10.20
CA ALA A 178 2.61 -3.34 9.92
C ALA A 178 2.13 -4.71 10.41
N LEU A 179 2.98 -5.72 10.26
CA LEU A 179 2.68 -7.14 10.48
C LEU A 179 3.11 -7.66 11.84
N ALA A 180 3.91 -6.88 12.57
CA ALA A 180 4.34 -7.19 13.92
C ALA A 180 3.16 -7.66 14.78
N ILE A 181 3.37 -8.80 15.41
CA ILE A 181 2.47 -9.38 16.39
C ILE A 181 2.84 -8.73 17.70
N ASN A 182 2.03 -7.78 18.16
CA ASN A 182 2.12 -7.31 19.53
C ASN A 182 1.37 -8.34 20.37
N ASP A 183 2.08 -9.03 21.25
CA ASP A 183 1.44 -9.88 22.24
C ASP A 183 0.46 -9.02 23.04
N ALA A 184 -0.82 -9.37 22.95
CA ALA A 184 -1.81 -8.84 23.86
C ALA A 184 -1.53 -9.47 25.22
N ASN A 185 -0.87 -8.71 26.11
CA ASN A 185 -0.93 -8.97 27.54
C ASN A 185 -2.35 -8.71 28.05
#